data_AF-A0ABD3NZ50-F1
#
_entry.id   AF-A0ABD3NZ50-F1
#
_cell.length_a   1.000
_cell.length_b   1.000
_cell.length_c   1.000
_cell.angle_alpha   90.00
_cell.angle_beta   90.00
_cell.angle_gamma   90.00
#
_symmetry.space_group_name_H-M   'P 1'
#
loop_
_entity.id
_entity.type
_entity.pdbx_description
1 polymer ?
#
loop_
_entity_poly.entity_id
_entity_poly.type
_entity_poly.pdbx_seq_one_letter_code
_entity_poly.pdbx_strand_id
1 'polypeptide(L)'
;MNGRSRPRLTAPSLTANSSGNNGNNNTVMIHPTFQKVLLMLIAVVLFDAHYVYKFFSDSNSEAEQQHASAEVGVVHLMSSERGLKGGLNSAGNGRLPSSSHATNAVASSKHKLEPSWKTDKRMNPAYAAAGDTHHQSPPKKHKLEPSWKSDKRINAKAIAEANNGYQQHDFHESTEEDNHLGISSSRFDSLDPSEKIEELSLEVQLWKGRYDMTAKKLHRLEQMFENAGAAGTGMEGLKDHEVHALMYEGLDVEAVNRDPASLTSQDDGNELYDPYKTDVFDHSEETYGVDEHLLKILRAAGVEIDEELAAILPTWEDIVSMYGDRPIVSGLETCEAYRENVRPEDRMTGPAGMFNTGTNLLFELLKVNCDIKEARLKPRREPKHNGMRWQAPWGKHNPPSTHRNKNVAKAWGKGIKQEDFMPVVLIKDPYTWMGSQCRHKYSSFWGHDENHCPNLIRWKVTDKAVPSEVIVKFALEMKRYESLLDMWNSWYSEWEQMSFPHLMTRFEDLLFHGEEVVRTACECVGGVFTDDFMYVEDSAKPNTLKVHKGSNGLVQAMVQYGDPAKRLTGFTERDMIYADKAMNKALMEKYGYRPPPPLVGEQE
;
A
#
# COMPACT_ATOMS: atom_id res chain seq x y z
N MET A 1 -0.62 41.42 73.27
CA MET A 1 -0.46 39.99 72.91
C MET A 1 0.68 39.88 71.91
N ASN A 2 1.57 38.92 72.18
CA ASN A 2 2.84 38.61 71.51
C ASN A 2 2.62 38.20 70.03
N GLY A 3 3.60 38.19 69.12
CA GLY A 3 5.04 38.36 69.23
C GLY A 3 5.70 38.33 67.85
N ARG A 4 6.90 38.93 67.77
CA ARG A 4 7.86 38.83 66.66
C ARG A 4 8.75 37.59 66.87
N SER A 5 9.04 36.84 65.81
CA SER A 5 10.10 35.84 65.79
C SER A 5 11.17 36.19 64.74
N ARG A 6 12.43 36.20 65.21
CA ARG A 6 13.68 36.30 64.45
C ARG A 6 14.27 34.88 64.23
N PRO A 7 15.21 34.71 63.29
CA PRO A 7 15.74 33.41 62.88
C PRO A 7 16.89 32.94 63.79
N ARG A 8 17.17 31.62 63.81
CA ARG A 8 18.30 31.01 64.52
C ARG A 8 19.15 30.17 63.57
N LEU A 9 20.42 30.55 63.46
CA LEU A 9 21.55 29.79 62.94
C LEU A 9 21.93 28.65 63.91
N THR A 10 22.31 27.50 63.38
CA THR A 10 23.18 26.52 64.07
C THR A 10 24.20 25.93 63.09
N ALA A 11 25.42 25.79 63.62
CA ALA A 11 26.69 25.47 62.96
C ALA A 11 26.92 23.94 62.81
N PRO A 12 28.02 23.51 62.15
CA PRO A 12 28.25 22.13 61.73
C PRO A 12 28.96 21.29 62.80
N SER A 13 28.78 19.96 62.75
CA SER A 13 29.50 18.99 63.59
C SER A 13 30.34 18.07 62.71
N LEU A 14 31.65 18.07 62.98
CA LEU A 14 32.67 17.14 62.50
C LEU A 14 32.77 15.94 63.45
N THR A 15 32.77 14.72 62.92
CA THR A 15 33.44 13.52 63.48
C THR A 15 33.86 12.66 62.27
N ALA A 16 35.16 12.52 61.96
CA ALA A 16 36.19 11.67 62.54
C ALA A 16 36.19 10.22 61.98
N ASN A 17 37.34 9.88 61.38
CA ASN A 17 37.71 8.67 60.65
C ASN A 17 37.52 7.35 61.41
N SER A 18 37.20 6.28 60.66
CA SER A 18 37.81 4.96 60.90
C SER A 18 38.16 4.28 59.59
N SER A 19 39.45 4.02 59.41
CA SER A 19 40.07 3.26 58.34
C SER A 19 39.76 1.76 58.49
N GLY A 20 39.48 1.05 57.39
CA GLY A 20 39.33 -0.40 57.44
C GLY A 20 39.03 -1.09 56.10
N ASN A 21 40.09 -1.59 55.48
CA ASN A 21 40.21 -2.78 54.65
C ASN A 21 39.67 -2.87 53.20
N ASN A 22 40.66 -3.15 52.34
CA ASN A 22 40.65 -3.72 51.00
C ASN A 22 39.57 -4.78 50.72
N GLY A 23 38.98 -4.64 49.54
CA GLY A 23 38.25 -5.68 48.82
C GLY A 23 37.71 -5.15 47.49
N ASN A 24 38.59 -4.90 46.51
CA ASN A 24 38.20 -4.55 45.14
C ASN A 24 37.53 -5.75 44.45
N ASN A 25 36.25 -5.95 44.73
CA ASN A 25 35.37 -6.74 43.88
C ASN A 25 34.65 -5.76 42.95
N ASN A 26 35.21 -5.56 41.76
CA ASN A 26 34.55 -4.87 40.64
C ASN A 26 33.32 -5.68 40.23
N THR A 27 32.23 -5.50 40.97
CA THR A 27 30.95 -6.10 40.66
C THR A 27 30.31 -5.17 39.64
N VAL A 28 30.48 -5.51 38.36
CA VAL A 28 29.78 -4.82 37.27
C VAL A 28 28.29 -5.05 37.50
N MET A 29 27.59 -4.03 38.00
CA MET A 29 26.14 -4.04 38.17
C MET A 29 25.53 -3.96 36.77
N ILE A 30 25.29 -5.11 36.17
CA ILE A 30 24.58 -5.21 34.90
C ILE A 30 23.14 -4.74 35.12
N HIS A 31 22.72 -3.73 34.36
CA HIS A 31 21.38 -3.15 34.48
C HIS A 31 20.31 -4.24 34.28
N PRO A 32 19.24 -4.30 35.10
CA PRO A 32 18.23 -5.37 35.04
C PRO A 32 17.58 -5.53 33.65
N THR A 33 17.47 -4.44 32.89
CA THR A 33 16.96 -4.45 31.51
C THR A 33 17.93 -5.15 30.56
N PHE A 34 19.24 -4.91 30.69
CA PHE A 34 20.25 -5.57 29.87
C PHE A 34 20.29 -7.07 30.14
N GLN A 35 20.15 -7.47 31.42
CA GLN A 35 20.07 -8.89 31.79
C GLN A 35 18.86 -9.59 31.13
N LYS A 36 17.70 -8.92 31.04
CA LYS A 36 16.52 -9.46 30.36
C LYS A 36 16.71 -9.59 28.85
N VAL A 37 17.33 -8.60 28.21
CA VAL A 37 17.63 -8.64 26.77
C VAL A 37 18.64 -9.75 26.46
N LEU A 38 19.70 -9.88 27.28
CA LEU A 38 20.69 -10.95 27.13
C LEU A 38 20.07 -12.34 27.29
N LEU A 39 19.17 -12.53 28.26
CA LEU A 39 18.44 -13.79 28.43
C LEU A 39 17.50 -14.10 27.26
N MET A 40 16.87 -13.08 26.67
CA MET A 40 16.03 -13.26 25.48
C MET A 40 16.87 -13.67 24.26
N LEU A 41 18.03 -13.04 24.05
CA LEU A 41 18.94 -13.40 22.97
C LEU A 41 19.47 -14.83 23.11
N ILE A 42 19.84 -15.23 24.33
CA ILE A 42 20.24 -16.61 24.63
C ILE A 42 19.09 -17.59 24.32
N ALA A 43 17.85 -17.24 24.67
CA ALA A 43 16.69 -18.09 24.39
C ALA A 43 16.43 -18.26 22.89
N VAL A 44 16.61 -17.22 22.07
CA VAL A 44 16.49 -17.29 20.61
C VAL A 44 17.57 -18.22 20.03
N VAL A 45 18.84 -18.04 20.43
CA VAL A 45 19.93 -18.89 19.95
C VAL A 45 19.72 -20.35 20.33
N LEU A 46 19.24 -20.63 21.55
CA LEU A 46 18.95 -21.99 21.99
C LEU A 46 17.75 -22.60 21.23
N PHE A 47 16.73 -21.81 20.92
CA PHE A 47 15.60 -22.26 20.12
C PHE A 47 16.03 -22.62 18.70
N ASP A 48 16.83 -21.78 18.07
CA ASP A 48 17.34 -22.01 16.71
C ASP A 48 18.29 -23.22 16.68
N ALA A 49 19.19 -23.35 17.66
CA ALA A 49 20.06 -24.52 17.78
C ALA A 49 19.26 -25.83 17.99
N HIS A 50 18.19 -25.78 18.78
CA HIS A 50 17.30 -26.93 18.96
C HIS A 50 16.53 -27.27 17.68
N TYR A 51 16.05 -26.26 16.95
CA TYR A 51 15.34 -26.45 15.69
C TYR A 51 16.25 -27.09 14.62
N VAL A 52 17.47 -26.56 14.47
CA VAL A 52 18.49 -27.11 13.56
C VAL A 52 18.87 -28.54 13.96
N TYR A 53 19.08 -28.81 15.25
CA TYR A 53 19.36 -30.17 15.72
C TYR A 53 18.22 -31.14 15.39
N LYS A 54 16.97 -30.73 15.62
CA LYS A 54 15.79 -31.56 15.34
C LYS A 54 15.64 -31.84 13.84
N PHE A 55 15.85 -30.82 13.01
CA PHE A 55 15.82 -30.97 11.55
C PHE A 55 16.81 -32.05 11.08
N PHE A 56 18.07 -32.02 11.56
CA PHE A 56 19.06 -33.03 11.20
C PHE A 56 18.87 -34.40 11.88
N SER A 57 18.25 -34.46 13.06
CA SER A 57 17.94 -35.75 13.71
C SER A 57 16.84 -36.51 12.99
N ASP A 58 15.84 -35.78 12.49
CA ASP A 58 14.68 -36.38 11.83
C ASP A 58 15.08 -36.89 10.42
N SER A 59 15.96 -36.19 9.71
CA SER A 59 16.50 -36.63 8.40
C SER A 59 17.30 -37.94 8.46
N ASN A 60 17.95 -38.24 9.58
CA ASN A 60 18.69 -39.50 9.75
C ASN A 60 17.77 -40.70 10.01
N SER A 61 16.55 -40.47 10.52
CA SER A 61 15.60 -41.56 10.83
C SER A 61 14.88 -42.10 9.59
N GLU A 62 14.64 -41.27 8.58
CA GLU A 62 13.98 -41.71 7.34
C GLU A 62 14.91 -42.52 6.42
N ALA A 63 16.23 -42.27 6.50
CA ALA A 63 17.23 -43.06 5.79
C ALA A 63 17.33 -44.51 6.31
N GLU A 64 16.96 -44.76 7.57
CA GLU A 64 16.95 -46.10 8.17
C GLU A 64 15.65 -46.86 7.90
N GLN A 65 14.54 -46.15 7.65
CA GLN A 65 13.22 -46.75 7.42
C GLN A 65 13.00 -47.19 5.95
N GLN A 66 13.70 -46.58 4.99
CA GLN A 66 13.69 -47.01 3.58
C GLN A 66 14.47 -48.32 3.33
N HIS A 67 15.37 -48.73 4.23
CA HIS A 67 16.04 -50.03 4.14
C HIS A 67 15.20 -51.20 4.68
N ALA A 68 14.17 -50.94 5.49
CA ALA A 68 13.34 -51.97 6.12
C ALA A 68 12.06 -52.35 5.33
N SER A 69 11.70 -51.60 4.27
CA SER A 69 10.43 -51.78 3.54
C SER A 69 10.57 -52.48 2.17
N ALA A 70 11.76 -53.03 1.86
CA ALA A 70 11.99 -53.81 0.63
C ALA A 70 11.70 -55.32 0.77
N GLU A 71 11.34 -55.80 1.96
CA GLU A 71 10.90 -57.18 2.19
C GLU A 71 9.53 -57.18 2.86
N VAL A 72 8.46 -57.27 2.06
CA VAL A 72 7.20 -58.01 2.31
C VAL A 72 6.21 -57.54 1.24
N GLY A 73 6.27 -58.21 0.09
CA GLY A 73 5.16 -58.25 -0.84
C GLY A 73 4.44 -59.59 -0.75
N VAL A 74 3.18 -59.59 -1.22
CA VAL A 74 2.37 -60.72 -1.70
C VAL A 74 1.22 -61.17 -0.77
N VAL A 75 0.03 -61.35 -1.40
CA VAL A 75 -1.27 -61.93 -0.95
C VAL A 75 -2.23 -60.87 -0.34
N HIS A 76 -3.46 -60.57 -0.79
CA HIS A 76 -4.49 -61.34 -1.51
C HIS A 76 -5.54 -60.44 -2.22
N LEU A 77 -6.38 -61.08 -3.04
CA LEU A 77 -7.41 -60.56 -3.95
C LEU A 77 -8.83 -60.92 -3.44
N MET A 78 -9.82 -60.09 -3.83
CA MET A 78 -11.29 -60.33 -3.95
C MET A 78 -12.17 -60.49 -2.70
N SER A 79 -13.27 -59.71 -2.62
CA SER A 79 -14.62 -60.14 -3.06
C SER A 79 -15.77 -59.29 -2.45
N SER A 80 -16.83 -59.10 -3.26
CA SER A 80 -18.27 -59.24 -2.93
C SER A 80 -19.19 -58.01 -3.08
N GLU A 81 -20.12 -58.19 -4.02
CA GLU A 81 -21.38 -57.46 -4.26
C GLU A 81 -22.49 -57.75 -3.21
N ARG A 82 -23.63 -57.06 -3.43
CA ARG A 82 -25.03 -57.18 -2.94
C ARG A 82 -25.41 -56.12 -1.90
N GLY A 83 -26.57 -55.45 -1.93
CA GLY A 83 -27.73 -55.46 -2.82
C GLY A 83 -28.97 -54.81 -2.14
N LEU A 84 -29.89 -54.29 -2.97
CA LEU A 84 -31.37 -54.28 -2.85
C LEU A 84 -32.15 -53.44 -1.79
N LYS A 85 -33.07 -52.63 -2.36
CA LYS A 85 -34.53 -52.45 -2.08
C LYS A 85 -35.04 -51.61 -0.87
N GLY A 86 -35.81 -50.56 -1.21
CA GLY A 86 -37.29 -50.58 -1.09
C GLY A 86 -38.01 -49.66 -0.06
N GLY A 87 -39.14 -49.05 -0.49
CA GLY A 87 -40.28 -48.60 0.35
C GLY A 87 -40.54 -47.08 0.36
N LEU A 88 -41.56 -46.49 -0.30
CA LEU A 88 -43.04 -46.44 -0.10
C LEU A 88 -43.58 -45.55 1.07
N ASN A 89 -44.41 -44.58 0.65
CA ASN A 89 -45.60 -43.98 1.29
C ASN A 89 -45.48 -42.96 2.44
N SER A 90 -46.09 -41.77 2.22
CA SER A 90 -47.10 -41.20 3.14
C SER A 90 -47.82 -40.00 2.50
N ALA A 91 -49.15 -40.01 2.58
CA ALA A 91 -50.07 -38.95 2.18
C ALA A 91 -50.63 -38.25 3.43
N GLY A 92 -50.97 -36.96 3.34
CA GLY A 92 -51.63 -36.24 4.43
C GLY A 92 -52.32 -34.95 3.98
N ASN A 93 -53.65 -34.98 3.95
CA ASN A 93 -54.59 -33.88 3.72
C ASN A 93 -54.60 -32.83 4.84
N GLY A 94 -55.01 -31.59 4.54
CA GLY A 94 -55.50 -30.63 5.54
C GLY A 94 -56.03 -29.31 4.97
N ARG A 95 -57.34 -29.06 5.12
CA ARG A 95 -58.09 -27.86 4.70
C ARG A 95 -57.99 -26.68 5.70
N LEU A 96 -58.18 -25.46 5.14
CA LEU A 96 -58.64 -24.13 5.62
C LEU A 96 -59.56 -24.06 6.88
N PRO A 97 -59.95 -22.89 7.50
CA PRO A 97 -60.04 -21.51 6.95
C PRO A 97 -59.86 -20.28 7.92
N SER A 98 -60.08 -19.07 7.36
CA SER A 98 -60.49 -17.78 7.97
C SER A 98 -59.39 -16.93 8.65
N SER A 99 -59.39 -15.59 8.71
CA SER A 99 -60.43 -14.55 8.58
C SER A 99 -59.83 -13.15 8.27
N SER A 100 -60.73 -12.25 7.88
CA SER A 100 -60.72 -10.79 7.63
C SER A 100 -59.93 -9.82 8.55
N HIS A 101 -59.46 -8.70 7.99
CA HIS A 101 -59.73 -7.27 8.35
C HIS A 101 -58.96 -6.34 7.37
N ALA A 102 -59.62 -5.52 6.54
CA ALA A 102 -60.15 -4.17 6.77
C ALA A 102 -59.11 -3.01 6.61
N THR A 103 -59.27 -2.29 5.48
CA THR A 103 -59.20 -0.81 5.28
C THR A 103 -58.06 0.03 5.88
N ASN A 104 -57.33 0.79 5.05
CA ASN A 104 -57.64 2.21 4.79
C ASN A 104 -56.68 2.90 3.81
N ALA A 105 -57.25 3.89 3.13
CA ALA A 105 -56.66 4.75 2.12
C ALA A 105 -55.58 5.70 2.67
N VAL A 106 -54.63 6.09 1.81
CA VAL A 106 -53.78 7.28 2.02
C VAL A 106 -53.91 8.18 0.80
N ALA A 107 -54.38 9.39 1.09
CA ALA A 107 -54.58 10.49 0.15
C ALA A 107 -53.27 11.26 -0.10
N SER A 108 -53.22 11.78 -1.32
CA SER A 108 -52.28 12.75 -1.86
C SER A 108 -52.24 14.06 -1.07
N SER A 109 -51.05 14.57 -0.76
CA SER A 109 -50.83 15.99 -0.51
C SER A 109 -49.58 16.49 -1.24
N LYS A 110 -49.81 17.45 -2.14
CA LYS A 110 -48.79 18.26 -2.81
C LYS A 110 -48.33 19.34 -1.82
N HIS A 111 -47.03 19.44 -1.57
CA HIS A 111 -46.44 20.66 -1.01
C HIS A 111 -45.46 21.28 -1.99
N LYS A 112 -45.77 22.53 -2.31
CA LYS A 112 -45.03 23.49 -3.13
C LYS A 112 -44.18 24.33 -2.17
N LEU A 113 -42.87 24.37 -2.36
CA LEU A 113 -41.96 25.30 -1.68
C LEU A 113 -40.92 25.80 -2.68
N GLU A 114 -40.98 27.10 -2.99
CA GLU A 114 -39.85 27.88 -3.49
C GLU A 114 -39.00 28.37 -2.32
N PRO A 115 -37.74 28.73 -2.57
CA PRO A 115 -37.30 30.03 -2.08
C PRO A 115 -36.55 30.85 -3.13
N SER A 116 -36.98 32.11 -3.20
CA SER A 116 -36.34 33.26 -3.83
C SER A 116 -34.97 33.55 -3.19
N TRP A 117 -33.95 33.77 -4.01
CA TRP A 117 -32.75 34.54 -3.62
C TRP A 117 -32.62 35.73 -4.56
N LYS A 118 -32.60 36.91 -3.95
CA LYS A 118 -32.36 38.20 -4.59
C LYS A 118 -30.87 38.34 -4.93
N THR A 119 -30.55 38.58 -6.19
CA THR A 119 -29.24 39.08 -6.60
C THR A 119 -29.29 40.60 -6.73
N ASP A 120 -28.53 41.30 -5.89
CA ASP A 120 -28.32 42.74 -5.99
C ASP A 120 -27.31 43.06 -7.09
N LYS A 121 -27.71 43.97 -7.98
CA LYS A 121 -26.86 44.62 -8.98
C LYS A 121 -26.19 45.83 -8.34
N ARG A 122 -24.86 45.93 -8.41
CA ARG A 122 -24.15 47.21 -8.59
C ARG A 122 -22.96 47.02 -9.52
N MET A 123 -23.18 47.39 -10.78
CA MET A 123 -22.13 47.77 -11.73
C MET A 123 -21.74 49.23 -11.48
N ASN A 124 -20.46 49.55 -11.64
CA ASN A 124 -20.00 50.89 -11.96
C ASN A 124 -19.07 50.81 -13.19
N PRO A 125 -19.15 51.72 -14.17
CA PRO A 125 -18.45 51.61 -15.45
C PRO A 125 -17.21 52.49 -15.50
N ALA A 126 -16.16 52.05 -16.19
CA ALA A 126 -15.27 52.88 -17.02
C ALA A 126 -14.12 52.01 -17.54
N TYR A 127 -14.04 51.80 -18.85
CA TYR A 127 -12.91 52.21 -19.70
C TYR A 127 -13.20 51.74 -21.13
N ALA A 128 -13.31 52.72 -22.02
CA ALA A 128 -13.37 52.52 -23.47
C ALA A 128 -12.01 52.93 -24.05
N ALA A 129 -11.43 52.09 -24.91
CA ALA A 129 -10.64 52.52 -26.05
C ALA A 129 -10.34 51.33 -26.99
N ALA A 130 -10.95 51.41 -28.18
CA ALA A 130 -10.45 51.08 -29.52
C ALA A 130 -9.66 49.79 -29.81
N GLY A 131 -10.18 49.03 -30.79
CA GLY A 131 -9.45 47.98 -31.49
C GLY A 131 -10.33 47.22 -32.47
N ASP A 132 -10.64 47.81 -33.62
CA ASP A 132 -11.27 47.17 -34.77
C ASP A 132 -10.37 46.06 -35.34
N THR A 133 -10.87 44.83 -35.43
CA THR A 133 -10.48 43.89 -36.50
C THR A 133 -11.60 42.90 -36.81
N HIS A 134 -11.91 42.79 -38.09
CA HIS A 134 -12.79 41.83 -38.75
C HIS A 134 -12.70 40.41 -38.20
N HIS A 135 -13.84 39.79 -37.83
CA HIS A 135 -13.97 38.34 -37.82
C HIS A 135 -15.30 37.86 -38.40
N GLN A 136 -15.15 36.89 -39.30
CA GLN A 136 -16.14 36.25 -40.13
C GLN A 136 -17.10 35.40 -39.28
N SER A 137 -18.37 35.37 -39.69
CA SER A 137 -19.42 34.57 -39.04
C SER A 137 -19.14 33.06 -39.14
N PRO A 138 -19.34 32.27 -38.07
CA PRO A 138 -19.23 30.82 -38.15
C PRO A 138 -20.52 30.19 -38.71
N PRO A 139 -20.43 29.05 -39.41
CA PRO A 139 -21.59 28.38 -39.97
C PRO A 139 -22.41 27.64 -38.90
N LYS A 140 -23.72 27.56 -39.16
CA LYS A 140 -24.76 26.94 -38.32
C LYS A 140 -24.45 25.46 -38.08
N LYS A 141 -24.41 25.06 -36.80
CA LYS A 141 -24.35 23.65 -36.38
C LYS A 141 -25.69 22.97 -36.66
N HIS A 142 -25.66 21.90 -37.46
CA HIS A 142 -26.76 20.95 -37.59
C HIS A 142 -26.88 20.11 -36.30
N LYS A 143 -28.09 20.10 -35.73
CA LYS A 143 -28.47 19.33 -34.56
C LYS A 143 -28.88 17.93 -35.05
N LEU A 144 -28.02 16.93 -34.88
CA LEU A 144 -28.36 15.52 -35.05
C LEU A 144 -28.80 14.97 -33.69
N GLU A 145 -30.07 14.58 -33.57
CA GLU A 145 -30.57 13.79 -32.44
C GLU A 145 -30.34 12.29 -32.72
N PRO A 146 -29.84 11.50 -31.76
CA PRO A 146 -29.89 10.05 -31.86
C PRO A 146 -31.22 9.53 -31.30
N SER A 147 -32.05 9.01 -32.20
CA SER A 147 -33.23 8.19 -31.88
C SER A 147 -32.79 6.78 -31.49
N TRP A 148 -32.78 6.48 -30.19
CA TRP A 148 -32.83 5.10 -29.69
C TRP A 148 -34.07 4.96 -28.81
N LYS A 149 -35.17 4.48 -29.41
CA LYS A 149 -36.32 3.96 -28.66
C LYS A 149 -36.00 2.52 -28.28
N SER A 150 -35.87 2.29 -26.98
CA SER A 150 -35.80 0.95 -26.38
C SER A 150 -37.16 0.25 -26.50
N ASP A 151 -37.22 -0.82 -27.29
CA ASP A 151 -38.32 -1.78 -27.25
C ASP A 151 -38.19 -2.65 -25.98
N LYS A 152 -39.01 -2.33 -24.98
CA LYS A 152 -39.25 -3.20 -23.82
C LYS A 152 -40.49 -4.05 -24.08
N ARG A 153 -40.29 -5.28 -24.53
CA ARG A 153 -41.22 -6.39 -24.30
C ARG A 153 -40.42 -7.65 -23.96
N ILE A 154 -40.13 -7.83 -22.67
CA ILE A 154 -39.71 -9.12 -22.13
C ILE A 154 -40.96 -9.85 -21.62
N ASN A 155 -41.07 -11.08 -22.11
CA ASN A 155 -42.13 -12.03 -21.93
C ASN A 155 -42.09 -12.60 -20.49
N ALA A 156 -43.16 -12.41 -19.71
CA ALA A 156 -43.25 -12.79 -18.30
C ALA A 156 -43.46 -14.30 -18.06
N LYS A 157 -42.86 -15.17 -18.87
CA LYS A 157 -43.08 -16.63 -18.82
C LYS A 157 -41.83 -17.48 -18.61
N ALA A 158 -40.64 -16.88 -18.46
CA ALA A 158 -39.38 -17.60 -18.33
C ALA A 158 -38.76 -17.58 -16.90
N ILE A 159 -39.44 -17.02 -15.89
CA ILE A 159 -38.91 -16.89 -14.52
C ILE A 159 -39.51 -17.95 -13.56
N ALA A 160 -40.47 -18.77 -14.01
CA ALA A 160 -41.12 -19.77 -13.16
C ALA A 160 -40.48 -21.18 -13.19
N GLU A 161 -39.49 -21.44 -14.05
CA GLU A 161 -38.93 -22.80 -14.24
C GLU A 161 -37.48 -22.98 -13.73
N ALA A 162 -36.85 -21.96 -13.14
CA ALA A 162 -35.46 -22.04 -12.66
C ALA A 162 -35.29 -22.28 -11.14
N ASN A 163 -36.36 -22.53 -10.39
CA ASN A 163 -36.32 -22.58 -8.92
C ASN A 163 -36.54 -23.96 -8.27
N ASN A 164 -36.36 -25.06 -9.00
CA ASN A 164 -36.41 -26.41 -8.42
C ASN A 164 -35.17 -27.22 -8.84
N GLY A 165 -34.13 -27.17 -8.01
CA GLY A 165 -32.94 -28.03 -8.20
C GLY A 165 -31.70 -27.52 -7.48
N TYR A 166 -31.73 -27.46 -6.15
CA TYR A 166 -30.51 -27.37 -5.35
C TYR A 166 -30.59 -28.42 -4.24
N GLN A 167 -30.02 -29.59 -4.49
CA GLN A 167 -29.73 -30.59 -3.45
C GLN A 167 -28.47 -30.17 -2.70
N GLN A 168 -28.54 -30.27 -1.37
CA GLN A 168 -27.39 -30.16 -0.47
C GLN A 168 -26.32 -31.19 -0.86
N HIS A 169 -25.12 -30.72 -1.16
CA HIS A 169 -23.91 -31.52 -1.10
C HIS A 169 -23.18 -31.19 0.19
N ASP A 170 -23.02 -32.21 1.03
CA ASP A 170 -22.19 -32.20 2.22
C ASP A 170 -20.73 -31.90 1.86
N PHE A 171 -20.18 -30.84 2.44
CA PHE A 171 -18.77 -30.51 2.34
C PHE A 171 -18.02 -31.27 3.43
N HIS A 172 -17.18 -32.22 3.01
CA HIS A 172 -16.14 -32.78 3.87
C HIS A 172 -15.04 -31.74 4.03
N GLU A 173 -14.84 -31.29 5.25
CA GLU A 173 -13.76 -30.42 5.70
C GLU A 173 -12.45 -31.24 5.71
N SER A 174 -11.57 -30.99 4.75
CA SER A 174 -10.19 -31.48 4.76
C SER A 174 -9.29 -30.38 5.31
N THR A 175 -8.74 -30.60 6.51
CA THR A 175 -7.69 -29.79 7.10
C THR A 175 -6.35 -30.15 6.46
N GLU A 176 -5.81 -29.27 5.62
CA GLU A 176 -4.39 -29.25 5.28
C GLU A 176 -3.85 -27.84 5.52
N GLU A 177 -3.36 -27.65 6.74
CA GLU A 177 -2.39 -26.63 7.12
C GLU A 177 -1.01 -27.14 6.73
N ASP A 178 -0.30 -26.40 5.87
CA ASP A 178 1.14 -26.09 5.98
C ASP A 178 1.66 -25.63 4.62
N ASN A 179 1.74 -24.30 4.41
CA ASN A 179 2.53 -23.72 3.34
C ASN A 179 3.06 -22.35 3.78
N HIS A 180 4.18 -22.38 4.49
CA HIS A 180 4.90 -21.23 5.00
C HIS A 180 6.30 -21.23 4.38
N LEU A 181 6.49 -20.49 3.27
CA LEU A 181 7.72 -19.80 2.82
C LEU A 181 7.89 -19.66 1.29
N GLY A 182 6.95 -20.09 0.46
CA GLY A 182 7.01 -19.84 -1.00
C GLY A 182 7.98 -20.76 -1.74
N ILE A 183 8.77 -21.53 -1.01
CA ILE A 183 9.27 -22.83 -1.45
C ILE A 183 8.19 -23.84 -1.05
N SER A 184 7.45 -24.38 -2.01
CA SER A 184 6.68 -25.59 -1.72
C SER A 184 7.71 -26.67 -1.35
N SER A 185 7.55 -27.34 -0.20
CA SER A 185 8.39 -28.51 0.14
C SER A 185 8.46 -29.45 -1.06
N SER A 186 7.32 -29.67 -1.72
CA SER A 186 7.24 -30.51 -2.92
C SER A 186 8.11 -30.05 -4.09
N ARG A 187 8.39 -28.74 -4.22
CA ARG A 187 9.25 -28.19 -5.25
C ARG A 187 10.71 -28.39 -4.87
N PHE A 188 11.12 -27.98 -3.68
CA PHE A 188 12.51 -28.14 -3.25
C PHE A 188 12.89 -29.61 -3.19
N ASP A 189 12.01 -30.48 -2.67
CA ASP A 189 12.24 -31.92 -2.61
C ASP A 189 12.43 -32.54 -4.00
N SER A 190 11.76 -31.98 -5.02
CA SER A 190 11.86 -32.42 -6.42
C SER A 190 13.10 -31.94 -7.17
N LEU A 191 13.85 -30.98 -6.63
CA LEU A 191 15.10 -30.50 -7.22
C LEU A 191 16.21 -31.54 -7.08
N ASP A 192 17.11 -31.57 -8.07
CA ASP A 192 18.31 -32.37 -7.96
C ASP A 192 19.27 -31.79 -6.89
N PRO A 193 20.20 -32.59 -6.35
CA PRO A 193 21.10 -32.13 -5.29
C PRO A 193 21.90 -30.87 -5.61
N SER A 194 22.25 -30.62 -6.87
CA SER A 194 22.99 -29.42 -7.29
C SER A 194 22.11 -28.18 -7.32
N GLU A 195 20.87 -28.29 -7.81
CA GLU A 195 19.86 -27.22 -7.76
C GLU A 195 19.48 -26.86 -6.32
N LYS A 196 19.37 -27.87 -5.43
CA LYS A 196 19.15 -27.64 -3.98
C LYS A 196 20.27 -26.82 -3.35
N ILE A 197 21.52 -27.11 -3.72
CA ILE A 197 22.69 -26.38 -3.22
C ILE A 197 22.69 -24.94 -3.73
N GLU A 198 22.33 -24.72 -4.99
CA GLU A 198 22.24 -23.38 -5.58
C GLU A 198 21.11 -22.55 -4.93
N GLU A 199 19.93 -23.14 -4.73
CA GLU A 199 18.81 -22.46 -4.07
C GLU A 199 19.12 -22.14 -2.59
N LEU A 200 19.77 -23.06 -1.86
CA LEU A 200 20.26 -22.80 -0.49
C LEU A 200 21.35 -21.72 -0.45
N SER A 201 22.24 -21.70 -1.45
CA SER A 201 23.29 -20.67 -1.56
C SER A 201 22.69 -19.28 -1.74
N LEU A 202 21.69 -19.16 -2.62
CA LEU A 202 20.93 -17.92 -2.81
C LEU A 202 20.24 -17.47 -1.52
N GLU A 203 19.63 -18.41 -0.78
CA GLU A 203 18.97 -18.09 0.48
C GLU A 203 19.95 -17.61 1.56
N VAL A 204 21.14 -18.23 1.65
CA VAL A 204 22.23 -17.79 2.54
C VAL A 204 22.72 -16.39 2.17
N GLN A 205 22.89 -16.08 0.89
CA GLN A 205 23.29 -14.74 0.43
C GLN A 205 22.24 -13.67 0.80
N LEU A 206 20.95 -13.97 0.57
CA LEU A 206 19.85 -13.10 0.99
C LEU A 206 19.83 -12.90 2.51
N TRP A 207 20.13 -13.94 3.29
CA TRP A 207 20.22 -13.85 4.75
C TRP A 207 21.40 -13.00 5.20
N LYS A 208 22.55 -13.14 4.55
CA LYS A 208 23.74 -12.30 4.79
C LYS A 208 23.45 -10.83 4.50
N GLY A 209 22.83 -10.50 3.37
CA GLY A 209 22.42 -9.11 3.06
C GLY A 209 21.51 -8.52 4.13
N ARG A 210 20.53 -9.29 4.63
CA ARG A 210 19.66 -8.87 5.74
C ARG A 210 20.41 -8.66 7.06
N TYR A 211 21.37 -9.53 7.37
CA TYR A 211 22.22 -9.39 8.55
C TYR A 211 23.08 -8.13 8.48
N ASP A 212 23.76 -7.89 7.36
CA ASP A 212 24.65 -6.74 7.16
C ASP A 212 23.87 -5.42 7.24
N MET A 213 22.66 -5.37 6.67
CA MET A 213 21.77 -4.21 6.82
C MET A 213 21.36 -3.97 8.28
N THR A 214 21.04 -5.03 9.01
CA THR A 214 20.64 -4.94 10.43
C THR A 214 21.82 -4.47 11.28
N ALA A 215 23.03 -4.96 11.00
CA ALA A 215 24.25 -4.51 11.65
C ALA A 215 24.55 -3.03 11.37
N LYS A 216 24.38 -2.57 10.12
CA LYS A 216 24.49 -1.14 9.75
C LYS A 216 23.46 -0.28 10.51
N LYS A 217 22.21 -0.73 10.62
CA LYS A 217 21.15 -0.04 11.40
C LYS A 217 21.50 0.03 12.90
N LEU A 218 22.01 -1.06 13.47
CA LEU A 218 22.46 -1.09 14.86
C LEU A 218 23.65 -0.16 15.10
N HIS A 219 24.63 -0.14 14.20
CA HIS A 219 25.78 0.76 14.29
C HIS A 219 25.37 2.24 14.23
N ARG A 220 24.42 2.61 13.35
CA ARG A 220 23.86 3.98 13.34
C ARG A 220 23.17 4.32 14.66
N LEU A 221 22.43 3.39 15.24
CA LEU A 221 21.81 3.60 16.56
C LEU A 221 22.86 3.78 17.67
N GLU A 222 23.91 2.97 17.68
CA GLU A 222 25.04 3.12 18.61
C GLU A 222 25.68 4.50 18.48
N GLN A 223 25.98 4.95 17.26
CA GLN A 223 26.50 6.30 17.01
C GLN A 223 25.55 7.40 17.51
N MET A 224 24.23 7.24 17.32
CA MET A 224 23.24 8.17 17.87
C MET A 224 23.26 8.19 19.40
N PHE A 225 23.40 7.04 20.06
CA PHE A 225 23.50 6.95 21.52
C PHE A 225 24.81 7.54 22.06
N GLU A 226 25.94 7.31 21.40
CA GLU A 226 27.23 7.89 21.77
C GLU A 226 27.19 9.42 21.66
N ASN A 227 26.61 9.95 20.58
CA ASN A 227 26.44 11.39 20.38
C ASN A 227 25.50 12.00 21.43
N ALA A 228 24.40 11.32 21.79
CA ALA A 228 23.49 11.78 22.84
C ALA A 228 24.14 11.75 24.24
N GLY A 229 24.96 10.73 24.52
CA GLY A 229 25.73 10.62 25.76
C GLY A 229 26.78 11.73 25.91
N ALA A 230 27.43 12.11 24.81
CA ALA A 230 28.38 13.23 24.77
C ALA A 230 27.69 14.59 25.04
N ALA A 231 26.40 14.72 24.72
CA ALA A 231 25.60 15.92 24.95
C ALA A 231 25.09 16.08 26.41
N GLY A 232 25.35 15.12 27.31
CA GLY A 232 25.07 15.24 28.74
C GLY A 232 23.59 15.17 29.15
N THR A 233 22.70 14.69 28.29
CA THR A 233 21.28 14.50 28.60
C THR A 233 21.05 13.14 29.28
N GLY A 234 20.79 13.15 30.59
CA GLY A 234 20.53 11.94 31.38
C GLY A 234 19.21 11.24 31.02
N MET A 235 19.25 9.91 30.94
CA MET A 235 18.17 9.02 30.45
C MET A 235 17.01 8.78 31.44
N GLU A 236 17.01 9.37 32.63
CA GLU A 236 16.07 9.02 33.73
C GLU A 236 14.61 9.50 33.54
N GLY A 237 14.27 10.10 32.39
CA GLY A 237 12.96 10.71 32.16
C GLY A 237 11.98 9.97 31.24
N LEU A 238 12.39 8.94 30.50
CA LEU A 238 11.57 8.35 29.44
C LEU A 238 10.56 7.32 29.98
N LYS A 239 9.27 7.54 29.70
CA LYS A 239 8.17 6.65 30.12
C LYS A 239 7.99 5.50 29.12
N ASP A 240 7.46 4.36 29.57
CA ASP A 240 7.29 3.11 28.78
C ASP A 240 6.57 3.26 27.42
N HIS A 241 5.73 4.29 27.24
CA HIS A 241 5.06 4.55 25.96
C HIS A 241 5.94 5.28 24.93
N GLU A 242 6.97 6.00 25.38
CA GLU A 242 7.98 6.64 24.54
C GLU A 242 9.02 5.61 24.06
N VAL A 243 9.33 4.62 24.89
CA VAL A 243 10.15 3.45 24.50
C VAL A 243 9.46 2.61 23.43
N HIS A 244 8.13 2.47 23.51
CA HIS A 244 7.33 1.79 22.49
C HIS A 244 7.23 2.57 21.16
N ALA A 245 7.36 3.90 21.20
CA ALA A 245 7.48 4.75 20.01
C ALA A 245 8.90 4.66 19.40
N LEU A 246 9.95 4.64 20.23
CA LEU A 246 11.35 4.48 19.83
C LEU A 246 11.65 3.10 19.21
N MET A 247 10.99 2.03 19.66
CA MET A 247 11.13 0.70 19.06
C MET A 247 10.48 0.57 17.67
N TYR A 248 9.57 1.48 17.31
CA TYR A 248 8.88 1.46 16.02
C TYR A 248 9.29 2.59 15.08
N GLU A 249 9.83 3.71 15.58
CA GLU A 249 10.22 4.86 14.79
C GLU A 249 11.43 5.58 15.41
N GLY A 250 12.49 5.78 14.61
CA GLY A 250 13.60 6.66 14.97
C GLY A 250 13.14 8.11 14.94
N LEU A 251 12.95 8.70 16.13
CA LEU A 251 12.67 10.12 16.31
C LEU A 251 13.87 10.82 16.96
N ASP A 252 14.23 11.96 16.38
CA ASP A 252 15.22 12.92 16.86
C ASP A 252 14.66 13.70 18.05
N VAL A 253 15.24 13.44 19.22
CA VAL A 253 14.83 13.99 20.52
C VAL A 253 15.31 15.45 20.71
N GLU A 254 16.20 15.95 19.85
CA GLU A 254 16.76 17.30 20.02
C GLU A 254 15.82 18.45 19.60
N ALA A 255 14.83 18.19 18.74
CA ALA A 255 14.01 19.26 18.15
C ALA A 255 12.96 19.87 19.09
N VAL A 256 12.69 19.27 20.25
CA VAL A 256 11.61 19.71 21.16
C VAL A 256 12.08 20.66 22.27
N ASN A 257 13.39 20.75 22.52
CA ASN A 257 13.93 21.48 23.68
C ASN A 257 14.80 22.71 23.36
N ARG A 258 14.90 23.15 22.09
CA ARG A 258 15.67 24.37 21.78
C ARG A 258 14.85 25.63 22.01
N ASP A 259 15.40 26.52 22.84
CA ASP A 259 14.93 27.89 23.06
C ASP A 259 15.01 28.69 21.73
N PRO A 260 13.89 29.21 21.19
CA PRO A 260 13.87 29.99 19.96
C PRO A 260 14.77 31.24 20.00
N ALA A 261 15.20 31.69 21.18
CA ALA A 261 16.02 32.88 21.35
C ALA A 261 17.52 32.67 21.06
N SER A 262 18.00 31.44 20.84
CA SER A 262 19.43 31.13 20.67
C SER A 262 19.93 31.12 19.22
N LEU A 263 19.05 31.31 18.22
CA LEU A 263 19.38 31.22 16.79
C LEU A 263 19.78 32.56 16.15
N THR A 264 20.65 33.33 16.80
CA THR A 264 21.27 34.49 16.13
C THR A 264 22.78 34.53 16.34
N SER A 265 23.48 34.62 15.22
CA SER A 265 24.93 34.83 15.04
C SER A 265 25.85 33.64 15.30
N GLN A 266 26.04 32.82 14.26
CA GLN A 266 27.39 32.44 13.83
C GLN A 266 27.39 32.28 12.31
N ASP A 267 28.18 33.15 11.70
CA ASP A 267 28.45 33.31 10.28
C ASP A 267 29.90 32.84 10.10
N ASP A 268 30.07 31.64 9.56
CA ASP A 268 31.36 31.06 9.22
C ASP A 268 31.30 30.41 7.84
N GLY A 269 31.54 31.22 6.81
CA GLY A 269 32.13 30.76 5.55
C GLY A 269 31.18 30.08 4.58
N ASN A 270 30.35 30.90 3.93
CA ASN A 270 29.59 30.53 2.72
C ASN A 270 30.53 30.08 1.58
N GLU A 271 30.75 28.77 1.46
CA GLU A 271 30.89 28.15 0.14
C GLU A 271 29.47 27.93 -0.37
N LEU A 272 29.11 28.61 -1.46
CA LEU A 272 27.78 28.57 -2.05
C LEU A 272 27.45 27.13 -2.44
N TYR A 273 26.61 26.48 -1.65
CA TYR A 273 26.05 25.16 -1.93
C TYR A 273 25.37 25.21 -3.31
N ASP A 274 25.99 24.54 -4.28
CA ASP A 274 25.45 24.34 -5.61
C ASP A 274 24.78 22.95 -5.65
N PRO A 275 23.43 22.87 -5.63
CA PRO A 275 22.70 21.61 -5.60
C PRO A 275 22.86 20.78 -6.90
N TYR A 276 23.57 21.29 -7.90
CA TYR A 276 23.88 20.55 -9.14
C TYR A 276 25.31 20.00 -9.18
N LYS A 277 26.14 20.28 -8.17
CA LYS A 277 27.53 19.81 -8.11
C LYS A 277 27.59 18.39 -7.53
N THR A 278 27.16 17.42 -8.33
CA THR A 278 27.29 15.98 -8.04
C THR A 278 28.65 15.40 -8.47
N ASP A 279 29.64 16.24 -8.78
CA ASP A 279 30.96 15.84 -9.30
C ASP A 279 31.91 15.19 -8.27
N VAL A 280 31.40 14.58 -7.21
CA VAL A 280 32.20 13.77 -6.26
C VAL A 280 31.90 12.27 -6.44
N PHE A 281 31.60 11.86 -7.67
CA PHE A 281 31.61 10.44 -8.03
C PHE A 281 32.75 10.22 -9.01
N ASP A 282 33.74 9.45 -8.54
CA ASP A 282 34.89 9.04 -9.32
C ASP A 282 34.38 8.37 -10.61
N HIS A 283 34.69 8.94 -11.77
CA HIS A 283 34.19 8.49 -13.08
C HIS A 283 34.66 7.07 -13.47
N SER A 284 35.26 6.32 -12.55
CA SER A 284 35.77 4.96 -12.77
C SER A 284 34.80 3.86 -12.35
N GLU A 285 33.63 4.16 -11.77
CA GLU A 285 32.67 3.10 -11.47
C GLU A 285 32.06 2.51 -12.75
N GLU A 286 32.30 1.22 -12.98
CA GLU A 286 31.68 0.47 -14.06
C GLU A 286 30.16 0.47 -13.89
N THR A 287 29.44 1.06 -14.84
CA THR A 287 27.97 1.13 -14.81
C THR A 287 27.31 -0.07 -15.44
N TYR A 288 28.09 -1.02 -15.96
CA TYR A 288 27.64 -2.23 -16.68
C TYR A 288 26.61 -1.94 -17.80
N GLY A 289 26.60 -0.72 -18.35
CA GLY A 289 25.65 -0.31 -19.40
C GLY A 289 24.25 0.06 -18.91
N VAL A 290 24.02 0.19 -17.60
CA VAL A 290 22.74 0.67 -17.05
C VAL A 290 22.52 2.14 -17.44
N ASP A 291 21.28 2.46 -17.81
CA ASP A 291 20.89 3.83 -18.18
C ASP A 291 21.08 4.83 -17.03
N GLU A 292 21.54 6.04 -17.35
CA GLU A 292 21.85 7.10 -16.38
C GLU A 292 20.66 7.45 -15.47
N HIS A 293 19.43 7.40 -15.97
CA HIS A 293 18.24 7.69 -15.17
C HIS A 293 18.03 6.63 -14.08
N LEU A 294 18.21 5.36 -14.43
CA LEU A 294 18.08 4.25 -13.48
C LEU A 294 19.25 4.24 -12.49
N LEU A 295 20.48 4.52 -12.96
CA LEU A 295 21.64 4.70 -12.10
C LEU A 295 21.39 5.80 -11.06
N LYS A 296 20.83 6.95 -11.47
CA LYS A 296 20.51 8.06 -10.55
C LYS A 296 19.55 7.60 -9.45
N ILE A 297 18.47 6.90 -9.82
CA ILE A 297 17.47 6.39 -8.87
C ILE A 297 18.11 5.39 -7.90
N LEU A 298 18.84 4.41 -8.43
CA LEU A 298 19.43 3.31 -7.64
C LEU A 298 20.51 3.82 -6.69
N ARG A 299 21.39 4.74 -7.15
CA ARG A 299 22.40 5.38 -6.31
C ARG A 299 21.78 6.24 -5.22
N ALA A 300 20.76 7.03 -5.55
CA ALA A 300 20.02 7.82 -4.55
C ALA A 300 19.27 6.93 -3.54
N ALA A 301 18.94 5.69 -3.91
CA ALA A 301 18.40 4.69 -3.01
C ALA A 301 19.47 3.90 -2.23
N GLY A 302 20.76 4.16 -2.46
CA GLY A 302 21.86 3.42 -1.82
C GLY A 302 22.04 1.99 -2.33
N VAL A 303 21.51 1.66 -3.51
CA VAL A 303 21.62 0.35 -4.15
C VAL A 303 22.94 0.26 -4.91
N GLU A 304 23.78 -0.71 -4.53
CA GLU A 304 24.98 -1.08 -5.27
C GLU A 304 24.58 -1.90 -6.51
N ILE A 305 25.19 -1.60 -7.66
CA ILE A 305 24.88 -2.24 -8.94
C ILE A 305 26.04 -3.13 -9.34
N ASP A 306 25.76 -4.42 -9.49
CA ASP A 306 26.67 -5.40 -10.07
C ASP A 306 26.21 -5.83 -11.47
N GLU A 307 27.02 -6.66 -12.12
CA GLU A 307 26.74 -7.16 -13.47
C GLU A 307 25.43 -7.96 -13.55
N GLU A 308 25.09 -8.73 -12.51
CA GLU A 308 23.87 -9.55 -12.47
C GLU A 308 22.61 -8.67 -12.39
N LEU A 309 22.62 -7.69 -11.49
CA LEU A 309 21.53 -6.74 -11.36
C LEU A 309 21.38 -5.90 -12.63
N ALA A 310 22.49 -5.41 -13.19
CA ALA A 310 22.48 -4.65 -14.44
C ALA A 310 21.82 -5.45 -15.59
N ALA A 311 22.06 -6.76 -15.66
CA ALA A 311 21.52 -7.63 -16.71
C ALA A 311 20.00 -7.84 -16.62
N ILE A 312 19.38 -7.67 -15.45
CA ILE A 312 17.93 -7.87 -15.25
C ILE A 312 17.12 -6.57 -15.17
N LEU A 313 17.80 -5.42 -15.05
CA LEU A 313 17.14 -4.12 -15.04
C LEU A 313 16.52 -3.82 -16.42
N PRO A 314 15.32 -3.20 -16.46
CA PRO A 314 14.73 -2.77 -17.72
C PRO A 314 15.59 -1.66 -18.34
N THR A 315 15.53 -1.49 -19.66
CA THR A 315 16.13 -0.31 -20.28
C THR A 315 15.27 0.92 -20.03
N TRP A 316 15.86 2.12 -20.11
CA TRP A 316 15.04 3.34 -20.06
C TRP A 316 14.10 3.45 -21.25
N GLU A 317 14.52 2.97 -22.43
CA GLU A 317 13.65 2.90 -23.61
C GLU A 317 12.41 2.04 -23.35
N ASP A 318 12.54 0.91 -22.65
CA ASP A 318 11.40 0.08 -22.27
C ASP A 318 10.40 0.85 -21.40
N ILE A 319 10.90 1.58 -20.39
CA ILE A 319 10.09 2.40 -19.48
C ILE A 319 9.39 3.52 -20.26
N VAL A 320 10.13 4.27 -21.08
CA VAL A 320 9.59 5.35 -21.92
C VAL A 320 8.57 4.81 -22.92
N SER A 321 8.80 3.61 -23.47
CA SER A 321 7.85 2.97 -24.38
C SER A 321 6.54 2.63 -23.69
N MET A 322 6.54 2.24 -22.42
CA MET A 322 5.32 1.88 -21.71
C MET A 322 4.60 3.09 -21.11
N TYR A 323 5.36 4.01 -20.53
CA TYR A 323 4.83 5.05 -19.64
C TYR A 323 5.19 6.47 -20.09
N GLY A 324 6.11 6.66 -21.03
CA GLY A 324 6.61 7.98 -21.43
C GLY A 324 7.80 8.45 -20.59
N ASP A 325 8.36 9.59 -20.97
CA ASP A 325 9.60 10.16 -20.41
C ASP A 325 9.37 11.13 -19.24
N ARG A 326 8.11 11.42 -18.91
CA ARG A 326 7.72 12.37 -17.87
C ARG A 326 6.56 11.84 -17.03
N PRO A 327 6.48 12.23 -15.75
CA PRO A 327 5.38 11.83 -14.92
C PRO A 327 4.08 12.50 -15.34
N ILE A 328 2.97 11.83 -15.06
CA ILE A 328 1.62 12.37 -15.24
C ILE A 328 1.04 12.65 -13.87
N VAL A 329 0.84 13.94 -13.57
CA VAL A 329 0.14 14.41 -12.37
C VAL A 329 -1.07 15.25 -12.79
N SER A 330 -2.28 14.70 -12.61
CA SER A 330 -3.54 15.37 -12.88
C SER A 330 -4.10 16.05 -11.62
N GLY A 331 -4.86 17.13 -11.78
CA GLY A 331 -5.49 17.85 -10.67
C GLY A 331 -4.68 19.03 -10.12
N LEU A 332 -3.56 19.40 -10.75
CA LEU A 332 -2.69 20.50 -10.33
C LEU A 332 -3.42 21.85 -10.25
N GLU A 333 -4.43 22.04 -11.09
CA GLU A 333 -5.30 23.21 -11.08
C GLU A 333 -6.10 23.38 -9.78
N THR A 334 -6.24 22.31 -8.98
CA THR A 334 -6.97 22.35 -7.71
C THR A 334 -6.09 22.75 -6.52
N CYS A 335 -4.76 22.77 -6.69
CA CYS A 335 -3.80 23.02 -5.61
C CYS A 335 -3.94 24.43 -5.01
N GLU A 336 -4.06 25.46 -5.86
CA GLU A 336 -4.22 26.84 -5.40
C GLU A 336 -5.51 27.00 -4.58
N ALA A 337 -6.63 26.57 -5.14
CA ALA A 337 -7.93 26.59 -4.47
C ALA A 337 -7.90 25.83 -3.14
N TYR A 338 -7.20 24.70 -3.04
CA TYR A 338 -7.02 24.00 -1.77
C TYR A 338 -6.25 24.84 -0.75
N ARG A 339 -5.11 25.42 -1.13
CA ARG A 339 -4.28 26.23 -0.22
C ARG A 339 -5.03 27.49 0.26
N GLU A 340 -5.89 28.08 -0.56
CA GLU A 340 -6.71 29.22 -0.18
C GLU A 340 -7.84 28.84 0.80
N ASN A 341 -8.46 27.67 0.60
CA ASN A 341 -9.61 27.24 1.40
C ASN A 341 -9.23 26.52 2.70
N VAL A 342 -8.01 26.00 2.79
CA VAL A 342 -7.52 25.26 3.96
C VAL A 342 -6.38 26.02 4.61
N ARG A 343 -6.59 26.42 5.87
CA ARG A 343 -5.57 27.14 6.66
C ARG A 343 -4.29 26.31 6.74
N PRO A 344 -3.09 26.92 6.67
CA PRO A 344 -1.81 26.20 6.68
C PRO A 344 -1.71 25.14 7.79
N GLU A 345 -2.13 25.46 9.02
CA GLU A 345 -2.08 24.55 10.15
C GLU A 345 -3.07 23.37 10.06
N ASP A 346 -4.09 23.49 9.20
CA ASP A 346 -5.10 22.48 8.90
C ASP A 346 -4.75 21.60 7.69
N ARG A 347 -3.77 21.98 6.87
CA ARG A 347 -3.44 21.24 5.65
C ARG A 347 -2.88 19.86 5.96
N MET A 348 -3.36 18.88 5.21
CA MET A 348 -2.96 17.48 5.30
C MET A 348 -3.00 16.84 3.92
N THR A 349 -2.08 15.92 3.67
CA THR A 349 -2.06 15.11 2.45
C THR A 349 -1.72 13.67 2.76
N GLY A 350 -2.00 12.78 1.82
CA GLY A 350 -1.67 11.36 1.96
C GLY A 350 -2.28 10.54 0.83
N PRO A 351 -1.99 9.24 0.82
CA PRO A 351 -2.34 8.38 -0.29
C PRO A 351 -3.84 8.03 -0.30
N ALA A 352 -4.37 7.93 -1.51
CA ALA A 352 -5.60 7.22 -1.87
C ALA A 352 -5.30 6.30 -3.06
N GLY A 353 -6.09 5.25 -3.26
CA GLY A 353 -5.85 4.30 -4.35
C GLY A 353 -6.52 2.96 -4.10
N MET A 354 -6.75 2.18 -5.16
CA MET A 354 -7.20 0.80 -5.02
C MET A 354 -6.20 -0.06 -4.22
N PHE A 355 -6.58 -1.26 -3.81
CA PHE A 355 -5.62 -2.22 -3.26
C PHE A 355 -4.49 -2.46 -4.30
N ASN A 356 -3.26 -2.68 -3.84
CA ASN A 356 -2.08 -2.94 -4.70
C ASN A 356 -1.65 -1.83 -5.69
N THR A 357 -1.97 -0.56 -5.42
CA THR A 357 -1.51 0.56 -6.27
C THR A 357 -0.29 1.29 -5.72
N GLY A 358 0.39 0.75 -4.70
CA GLY A 358 1.57 1.39 -4.11
C GLY A 358 1.28 2.48 -3.08
N THR A 359 0.07 2.56 -2.53
CA THR A 359 -0.29 3.60 -1.54
C THR A 359 0.60 3.67 -0.30
N ASN A 360 1.27 2.58 0.08
CA ASN A 360 2.24 2.60 1.18
C ASN A 360 3.56 3.26 0.76
N LEU A 361 4.05 2.97 -0.46
CA LEU A 361 5.27 3.60 -0.99
C LEU A 361 5.10 5.12 -1.04
N LEU A 362 3.98 5.61 -1.56
CA LEU A 362 3.69 7.04 -1.61
C LEU A 362 3.66 7.67 -0.21
N PHE A 363 3.08 6.99 0.78
CA PHE A 363 3.11 7.51 2.14
C PHE A 363 4.54 7.62 2.68
N GLU A 364 5.36 6.57 2.54
CA GLU A 364 6.73 6.59 3.06
C GLU A 364 7.55 7.69 2.37
N LEU A 365 7.41 7.85 1.05
CA LEU A 365 8.07 8.93 0.31
C LEU A 365 7.61 10.32 0.76
N LEU A 366 6.30 10.56 0.92
CA LEU A 366 5.79 11.83 1.44
C LEU A 366 6.27 12.09 2.87
N LYS A 367 6.26 11.06 3.73
CA LYS A 367 6.63 11.12 5.15
C LYS A 367 8.07 11.59 5.35
N VAL A 368 8.99 11.20 4.46
CA VAL A 368 10.42 11.54 4.58
C VAL A 368 10.80 12.78 3.79
N ASN A 369 10.12 13.06 2.66
CA ASN A 369 10.53 14.12 1.74
C ASN A 369 9.67 15.39 1.79
N CYS A 370 8.57 15.42 2.55
CA CYS A 370 7.66 16.58 2.61
C CYS A 370 7.34 17.01 4.05
N ASP A 371 7.31 18.33 4.27
CA ASP A 371 6.98 18.93 5.56
C ASP A 371 6.06 20.14 5.44
N ILE A 372 4.84 20.03 5.98
CA ILE A 372 3.96 21.19 6.20
C ILE A 372 4.27 21.74 7.60
N LYS A 373 5.17 22.71 7.67
CA LYS A 373 5.70 23.25 8.94
C LYS A 373 4.58 23.74 9.87
N GLU A 374 3.58 24.41 9.33
CA GLU A 374 2.45 24.97 10.09
C GLU A 374 1.54 23.88 10.66
N ALA A 375 1.45 22.71 10.02
CA ALA A 375 0.65 21.60 10.52
C ALA A 375 1.15 21.08 11.88
N ARG A 376 2.42 21.35 12.22
CA ARG A 376 3.04 20.99 13.51
C ARG A 376 2.48 21.76 14.70
N LEU A 377 1.88 22.93 14.44
CA LEU A 377 1.30 23.78 15.48
C LEU A 377 0.04 23.18 16.10
N LYS A 378 -0.60 22.21 15.43
CA LYS A 378 -1.77 21.50 15.93
C LYS A 378 -1.37 20.11 16.40
N PRO A 379 -1.44 19.81 17.71
CA PRO A 379 -1.19 18.46 18.20
C PRO A 379 -2.25 17.53 17.64
N ARG A 380 -1.81 16.59 16.78
CA ARG A 380 -2.66 15.59 16.14
C ARG A 380 -2.25 14.20 16.58
N ARG A 381 -3.22 13.30 16.65
CA ARG A 381 -3.01 11.87 16.84
C ARG A 381 -2.65 11.27 15.47
N GLU A 382 -1.36 11.27 15.10
CA GLU A 382 -0.71 10.50 14.03
C GLU A 382 0.82 10.64 14.17
N PRO A 383 1.63 9.66 13.70
CA PRO A 383 3.04 9.53 14.08
C PRO A 383 3.92 10.73 13.67
N LYS A 384 3.51 11.52 12.67
CA LYS A 384 4.17 12.79 12.34
C LYS A 384 3.20 13.97 12.34
N HIS A 385 3.65 15.07 12.93
CA HIS A 385 2.95 16.36 12.94
C HIS A 385 3.21 17.19 11.69
N ASN A 386 3.86 16.64 10.67
CA ASN A 386 4.26 17.34 9.43
C ASN A 386 3.15 17.44 8.35
N GLY A 387 1.92 17.09 8.70
CA GLY A 387 0.78 17.12 7.77
C GLY A 387 0.68 15.93 6.80
N MET A 388 1.66 15.03 6.77
CA MET A 388 1.60 13.80 5.97
C MET A 388 0.84 12.70 6.74
N ARG A 389 -0.16 12.09 6.11
CA ARG A 389 -1.04 11.09 6.74
C ARG A 389 -0.93 9.74 6.05
N TRP A 390 -1.05 8.67 6.83
CA TRP A 390 -1.00 7.28 6.31
C TRP A 390 -2.09 6.96 5.28
N GLN A 391 -3.25 7.60 5.41
CA GLN A 391 -4.40 7.37 4.55
C GLN A 391 -5.38 8.55 4.56
N ALA A 392 -6.23 8.61 3.54
CA ALA A 392 -7.41 9.46 3.56
C ALA A 392 -8.27 9.23 4.83
N PRO A 393 -8.88 10.28 5.42
CA PRO A 393 -9.68 10.16 6.64
C PRO A 393 -10.89 9.22 6.55
N TRP A 394 -11.38 8.93 5.34
CA TRP A 394 -12.44 7.95 5.07
C TRP A 394 -11.92 6.58 4.65
N GLY A 395 -10.59 6.37 4.65
CA GLY A 395 -9.89 5.14 4.27
C GLY A 395 -9.41 5.17 2.83
N LYS A 396 -8.11 4.95 2.60
CA LYS A 396 -7.45 5.14 1.30
C LYS A 396 -7.96 4.27 0.15
N HIS A 397 -8.57 3.12 0.45
CA HIS A 397 -9.10 2.18 -0.56
C HIS A 397 -10.60 2.34 -0.84
N ASN A 398 -11.27 3.23 -0.11
CA ASN A 398 -12.71 3.41 -0.24
C ASN A 398 -13.05 4.41 -1.36
N PRO A 399 -14.10 4.16 -2.16
CA PRO A 399 -14.56 5.09 -3.18
C PRO A 399 -15.00 6.44 -2.58
N PRO A 400 -14.66 7.58 -3.21
CA PRO A 400 -14.92 8.90 -2.63
C PRO A 400 -16.42 9.24 -2.56
N SER A 401 -17.24 8.82 -3.54
CA SER A 401 -18.66 9.20 -3.61
C SER A 401 -19.52 8.53 -2.53
N THR A 402 -19.16 7.31 -2.12
CA THR A 402 -19.90 6.56 -1.09
C THR A 402 -19.29 6.68 0.29
N HIS A 403 -18.02 7.10 0.45
CA HIS A 403 -17.36 7.12 1.77
C HIS A 403 -16.90 8.48 2.26
N ARG A 404 -16.53 9.43 1.40
CA ARG A 404 -16.11 10.76 1.88
C ARG A 404 -17.29 11.41 2.60
N ASN A 405 -17.05 11.92 3.81
CA ASN A 405 -18.04 12.48 4.74
C ASN A 405 -19.13 11.51 5.23
N LYS A 406 -19.01 10.22 4.93
CA LYS A 406 -19.94 9.16 5.36
C LYS A 406 -19.25 8.07 6.18
N ASN A 407 -17.95 7.89 5.97
CA ASN A 407 -17.10 6.97 6.70
C ASN A 407 -15.97 7.72 7.40
N VAL A 408 -15.60 7.26 8.59
CA VAL A 408 -14.39 7.68 9.30
C VAL A 408 -13.51 6.46 9.47
N ALA A 409 -12.32 6.49 8.90
CA ALA A 409 -11.36 5.41 9.02
C ALA A 409 -11.06 5.12 10.49
N LYS A 410 -11.19 3.85 10.88
CA LYS A 410 -10.95 3.40 12.26
C LYS A 410 -9.55 3.80 12.75
N ALA A 411 -8.55 3.59 11.89
CA ALA A 411 -7.20 4.08 12.12
C ALA A 411 -7.11 5.50 11.58
N TRP A 412 -6.82 6.43 12.49
CA TRP A 412 -6.39 7.79 12.18
C TRP A 412 -7.33 8.73 11.40
N GLY A 413 -8.57 8.31 11.11
CA GLY A 413 -9.58 9.21 10.54
C GLY A 413 -10.31 10.07 11.58
N LYS A 414 -10.33 9.64 12.85
CA LYS A 414 -11.12 10.30 13.91
C LYS A 414 -10.58 11.70 14.24
N GLY A 415 -11.47 12.69 14.24
CA GLY A 415 -11.14 14.08 14.59
C GLY A 415 -10.53 14.89 13.45
N ILE A 416 -10.48 14.31 12.24
CA ILE A 416 -10.01 14.99 11.04
C ILE A 416 -11.22 15.48 10.24
N LYS A 417 -11.23 16.78 9.92
CA LYS A 417 -12.15 17.37 8.96
C LYS A 417 -11.70 16.95 7.55
N GLN A 418 -12.53 16.18 6.85
CA GLN A 418 -12.11 15.53 5.60
C GLN A 418 -11.93 16.52 4.44
N GLU A 419 -12.50 17.72 4.56
CA GLU A 419 -12.29 18.84 3.64
C GLU A 419 -10.90 19.45 3.74
N ASP A 420 -10.22 19.26 4.87
CA ASP A 420 -8.88 19.80 5.09
C ASP A 420 -7.79 18.83 4.54
N PHE A 421 -8.20 17.69 3.99
CA PHE A 421 -7.33 16.65 3.46
C PHE A 421 -7.29 16.65 1.93
N MET A 422 -6.10 16.77 1.34
CA MET A 422 -5.83 16.62 -0.09
C MET A 422 -5.34 15.19 -0.37
N PRO A 423 -6.15 14.31 -1.00
CA PRO A 423 -5.67 13.00 -1.40
C PRO A 423 -4.74 13.08 -2.61
N VAL A 424 -3.68 12.28 -2.59
CA VAL A 424 -2.87 11.93 -3.76
C VAL A 424 -3.27 10.51 -4.16
N VAL A 425 -4.04 10.41 -5.24
CA VAL A 425 -4.63 9.16 -5.73
C VAL A 425 -3.63 8.46 -6.64
N LEU A 426 -3.24 7.23 -6.28
CA LEU A 426 -2.45 6.37 -7.14
C LEU A 426 -3.34 5.55 -8.06
N ILE A 427 -3.15 5.75 -9.37
CA ILE A 427 -3.58 4.86 -10.42
C ILE A 427 -2.42 3.97 -10.85
N LYS A 428 -2.67 2.72 -11.24
CA LYS A 428 -1.64 1.79 -11.70
C LYS A 428 -2.04 1.22 -13.05
N ASP A 429 -1.08 0.86 -13.89
CA ASP A 429 -1.36 0.18 -15.17
C ASP A 429 -2.34 -0.97 -14.92
N PRO A 430 -3.49 -1.02 -15.61
CA PRO A 430 -4.55 -1.97 -15.29
C PRO A 430 -4.07 -3.43 -15.40
N TYR A 431 -3.17 -3.75 -16.33
CA TYR A 431 -2.68 -5.11 -16.54
C TYR A 431 -1.76 -5.55 -15.41
N THR A 432 -0.78 -4.71 -15.04
CA THR A 432 0.13 -5.02 -13.93
C THR A 432 -0.58 -4.94 -12.57
N TRP A 433 -1.58 -4.07 -12.43
CA TRP A 433 -2.45 -4.00 -11.25
C TRP A 433 -3.25 -5.29 -11.06
N MET A 434 -3.87 -5.80 -12.13
CA MET A 434 -4.60 -7.07 -12.10
C MET A 434 -3.68 -8.24 -11.73
N GLY A 435 -2.46 -8.30 -12.31
CA GLY A 435 -1.45 -9.27 -11.89
C GLY A 435 -1.03 -9.12 -10.42
N SER A 436 -1.09 -7.91 -9.86
CA SER A 436 -0.86 -7.67 -8.43
C SER A 436 -2.02 -8.16 -7.55
N GLN A 437 -3.27 -8.09 -8.03
CA GLN A 437 -4.44 -8.67 -7.35
C GLN A 437 -4.32 -10.19 -7.24
N CYS A 438 -3.78 -10.86 -8.26
CA CYS A 438 -3.52 -12.30 -8.24
C CYS A 438 -2.62 -12.73 -7.07
N ARG A 439 -1.59 -11.94 -6.75
CA ARG A 439 -0.71 -12.22 -5.62
C ARG A 439 -1.37 -11.94 -4.27
N HIS A 440 -2.12 -10.84 -4.19
CA HIS A 440 -2.77 -10.42 -2.96
C HIS A 440 -4.15 -9.81 -3.24
N LYS A 441 -5.21 -10.60 -3.05
CA LYS A 441 -6.60 -10.17 -3.30
C LYS A 441 -7.18 -9.18 -2.30
N TYR A 442 -6.61 -9.10 -1.09
CA TYR A 442 -7.17 -8.35 0.07
C TYR A 442 -8.67 -8.63 0.27
N SER A 443 -9.49 -7.60 0.08
CA SER A 443 -10.94 -7.60 0.26
C SER A 443 -11.71 -7.84 -1.04
N SER A 444 -11.02 -8.21 -2.12
CA SER A 444 -11.60 -8.54 -3.42
C SER A 444 -11.78 -10.06 -3.54
N PHE A 445 -12.92 -10.47 -4.09
CA PHE A 445 -13.31 -11.86 -4.24
C PHE A 445 -13.76 -12.12 -5.68
N TRP A 446 -13.05 -12.99 -6.40
CA TRP A 446 -13.41 -13.46 -7.74
C TRP A 446 -12.81 -14.84 -7.96
N GLY A 447 -13.38 -15.61 -8.88
CA GLY A 447 -12.82 -16.93 -9.23
C GLY A 447 -11.56 -16.76 -10.09
N HIS A 448 -10.48 -17.43 -9.73
CA HIS A 448 -9.26 -17.60 -10.52
C HIS A 448 -8.48 -18.82 -9.99
N ASP A 449 -7.44 -19.23 -10.69
CA ASP A 449 -6.49 -20.23 -10.23
C ASP A 449 -5.05 -19.78 -10.52
N GLU A 450 -4.07 -20.56 -10.08
CA GLU A 450 -2.64 -20.24 -10.23
C GLU A 450 -2.19 -20.16 -11.69
N ASN A 451 -2.84 -20.91 -12.58
CA ASN A 451 -2.49 -20.98 -14.00
C ASN A 451 -3.18 -19.90 -14.82
N HIS A 452 -4.32 -19.39 -14.33
CA HIS A 452 -5.10 -18.39 -15.03
C HIS A 452 -5.59 -17.32 -14.06
N CYS A 453 -4.78 -16.28 -13.95
CA CYS A 453 -5.11 -15.04 -13.27
C CYS A 453 -4.55 -13.86 -14.12
N PRO A 454 -5.37 -12.86 -14.46
CA PRO A 454 -6.53 -12.37 -13.67
C PRO A 454 -7.87 -13.05 -13.94
N ASN A 455 -8.00 -13.89 -14.96
CA ASN A 455 -9.25 -14.56 -15.33
C ASN A 455 -10.39 -13.54 -15.54
N LEU A 456 -10.25 -12.65 -16.51
CA LEU A 456 -11.31 -11.66 -16.82
C LEU A 456 -12.55 -12.33 -17.40
N ILE A 457 -12.36 -13.43 -18.13
CA ILE A 457 -13.42 -14.24 -18.69
C ILE A 457 -13.40 -15.64 -18.08
N ARG A 458 -14.55 -16.11 -17.58
CA ARG A 458 -14.71 -17.43 -16.96
C ARG A 458 -14.40 -18.56 -17.93
N TRP A 459 -13.16 -19.04 -17.90
CA TRP A 459 -12.69 -20.04 -18.85
C TRP A 459 -13.19 -21.46 -18.58
N LYS A 460 -13.27 -21.89 -17.31
CA LYS A 460 -13.71 -23.25 -16.94
C LYS A 460 -15.22 -23.50 -17.06
N VAL A 461 -16.00 -22.45 -17.30
CA VAL A 461 -17.47 -22.52 -17.19
C VAL A 461 -18.13 -22.56 -18.56
N THR A 462 -17.66 -21.76 -19.51
CA THR A 462 -18.28 -21.67 -20.84
C THR A 462 -17.28 -21.25 -21.93
N ASP A 463 -17.50 -21.71 -23.16
CA ASP A 463 -16.87 -21.16 -24.37
C ASP A 463 -17.29 -19.71 -24.65
N LYS A 464 -18.36 -19.24 -23.99
CA LYS A 464 -18.85 -17.86 -24.09
C LYS A 464 -17.96 -16.93 -23.28
N ALA A 465 -17.74 -15.72 -23.80
CA ALA A 465 -17.05 -14.63 -23.10
C ALA A 465 -17.90 -14.06 -21.95
N VAL A 466 -18.05 -14.83 -20.87
CA VAL A 466 -18.75 -14.42 -19.64
C VAL A 466 -17.75 -13.78 -18.67
N PRO A 467 -17.92 -12.50 -18.29
CA PRO A 467 -17.02 -11.85 -17.34
C PRO A 467 -16.93 -12.56 -15.99
N SER A 468 -15.73 -12.56 -15.40
CA SER A 468 -15.49 -13.09 -14.05
C SER A 468 -15.80 -12.05 -13.00
N GLU A 469 -17.06 -12.03 -12.57
CA GLU A 469 -17.58 -11.12 -11.55
C GLU A 469 -16.67 -11.00 -10.32
N VAL A 470 -16.49 -9.76 -9.86
CA VAL A 470 -15.70 -9.42 -8.68
C VAL A 470 -16.61 -8.81 -7.61
N ILE A 471 -16.48 -9.26 -6.38
CA ILE A 471 -17.12 -8.67 -5.22
C ILE A 471 -16.03 -8.04 -4.35
N VAL A 472 -16.22 -6.81 -3.90
CA VAL A 472 -15.25 -6.07 -3.08
C VAL A 472 -15.90 -5.61 -1.79
N LYS A 473 -15.25 -5.89 -0.67
CA LYS A 473 -15.67 -5.39 0.65
C LYS A 473 -15.02 -4.03 0.94
N PHE A 474 -15.82 -2.97 0.83
CA PHE A 474 -15.47 -1.63 1.32
C PHE A 474 -15.96 -1.44 2.76
N ALA A 475 -15.61 -0.32 3.39
CA ALA A 475 -15.94 -0.09 4.80
C ALA A 475 -17.46 -0.03 5.08
N LEU A 476 -18.26 0.50 4.14
CA LEU A 476 -19.70 0.70 4.30
C LEU A 476 -20.56 -0.27 3.48
N GLU A 477 -19.99 -0.94 2.47
CA GLU A 477 -20.76 -1.74 1.53
C GLU A 477 -19.95 -2.86 0.88
N MET A 478 -20.65 -3.88 0.39
CA MET A 478 -20.14 -4.88 -0.55
C MET A 478 -20.55 -4.43 -1.95
N LYS A 479 -19.58 -4.14 -2.83
CA LYS A 479 -19.85 -3.70 -4.20
C LYS A 479 -19.49 -4.81 -5.18
N ARG A 480 -20.32 -5.00 -6.21
CA ARG A 480 -20.16 -6.01 -7.25
C ARG A 480 -19.78 -5.32 -8.56
N TYR A 481 -18.84 -5.91 -9.27
CA TYR A 481 -18.31 -5.45 -10.55
C TYR A 481 -18.33 -6.61 -11.55
N GLU A 482 -18.45 -6.30 -12.85
CA GLU A 482 -18.53 -7.32 -13.89
C GLU A 482 -17.23 -8.14 -14.02
N SER A 483 -16.09 -7.49 -13.82
CA SER A 483 -14.75 -8.08 -13.87
C SER A 483 -13.76 -7.24 -13.06
N LEU A 484 -12.51 -7.71 -12.92
CA LEU A 484 -11.44 -6.88 -12.33
C LEU A 484 -11.20 -5.61 -13.15
N LEU A 485 -11.35 -5.69 -14.47
CA LEU A 485 -11.22 -4.54 -15.34
C LEU A 485 -12.35 -3.52 -15.13
N ASP A 486 -13.59 -3.99 -14.99
CA ASP A 486 -14.72 -3.12 -14.64
C ASP A 486 -14.51 -2.43 -13.28
N MET A 487 -13.98 -3.16 -12.30
CA MET A 487 -13.59 -2.59 -11.01
C MET A 487 -12.57 -1.45 -11.16
N TRP A 488 -11.52 -1.64 -11.97
CA TRP A 488 -10.52 -0.61 -12.26
C TRP A 488 -11.17 0.61 -12.92
N ASN A 489 -11.91 0.40 -14.03
CA ASN A 489 -12.59 1.46 -14.78
C ASN A 489 -13.51 2.28 -13.87
N SER A 490 -14.39 1.59 -13.14
CA SER A 490 -15.42 2.21 -12.31
C SER A 490 -14.82 2.99 -11.14
N TRP A 491 -13.77 2.47 -10.49
CA TRP A 491 -13.17 3.12 -9.32
C TRP A 491 -12.44 4.41 -9.70
N TYR A 492 -11.64 4.42 -10.78
CA TYR A 492 -10.96 5.64 -11.20
C TYR A 492 -11.89 6.64 -11.88
N SER A 493 -12.89 6.18 -12.63
CA SER A 493 -13.91 7.09 -13.20
C SER A 493 -14.67 7.84 -12.12
N GLU A 494 -14.84 7.25 -10.93
CA GLU A 494 -15.46 7.92 -9.79
C GLU A 494 -14.59 9.07 -9.26
N TRP A 495 -13.26 8.90 -9.18
CA TRP A 495 -12.33 9.96 -8.81
C TRP A 495 -12.30 11.10 -9.81
N GLU A 496 -12.29 10.79 -11.11
CA GLU A 496 -12.37 11.78 -12.19
C GLU A 496 -13.60 12.69 -12.11
N GLN A 497 -14.67 12.22 -11.48
CA GLN A 497 -15.93 12.96 -11.33
C GLN A 497 -15.97 13.80 -10.03
N MET A 498 -14.97 13.67 -9.16
CA MET A 498 -14.94 14.40 -7.89
C MET A 498 -14.56 15.86 -8.09
N SER A 499 -15.34 16.76 -7.50
CA SER A 499 -15.10 18.21 -7.58
C SER A 499 -14.23 18.77 -6.45
N PHE A 500 -13.94 17.97 -5.43
CA PHE A 500 -13.05 18.40 -4.35
C PHE A 500 -11.58 18.27 -4.78
N PRO A 501 -10.67 19.11 -4.23
CA PRO A 501 -9.27 19.07 -4.62
C PRO A 501 -8.64 17.70 -4.38
N HIS A 502 -7.93 17.19 -5.39
CA HIS A 502 -7.16 15.95 -5.32
C HIS A 502 -6.09 15.96 -6.42
N LEU A 503 -5.02 15.20 -6.21
CA LEU A 503 -4.08 14.86 -7.27
C LEU A 503 -4.28 13.41 -7.69
N MET A 504 -4.05 13.11 -8.97
CA MET A 504 -3.97 11.73 -9.47
C MET A 504 -2.66 11.52 -10.21
N THR A 505 -1.92 10.46 -9.88
CA THR A 505 -0.66 10.12 -10.53
C THR A 505 -0.46 8.62 -10.62
N ARG A 506 0.46 8.17 -11.47
CA ARG A 506 0.70 6.75 -11.70
C ARG A 506 1.60 6.17 -10.62
N PHE A 507 1.39 4.90 -10.31
CA PHE A 507 2.32 4.13 -9.49
C PHE A 507 3.69 4.04 -10.15
N GLU A 508 3.71 3.90 -11.48
CA GLU A 508 4.91 3.81 -12.30
C GLU A 508 5.70 5.13 -12.27
N ASP A 509 5.02 6.28 -12.26
CA ASP A 509 5.67 7.59 -12.07
C ASP A 509 6.31 7.70 -10.69
N LEU A 510 5.70 7.10 -9.68
CA LEU A 510 6.29 7.08 -8.34
C LEU A 510 7.59 6.23 -8.29
N LEU A 511 7.70 5.21 -9.14
CA LEU A 511 8.90 4.37 -9.23
C LEU A 511 10.02 5.04 -10.02
N PHE A 512 9.70 5.61 -11.19
CA PHE A 512 10.70 6.09 -12.14
C PHE A 512 10.92 7.60 -12.10
N HIS A 513 9.97 8.35 -11.52
CA HIS A 513 10.01 9.82 -11.37
C HIS A 513 9.63 10.25 -9.95
N GLY A 514 9.98 9.41 -8.95
CA GLY A 514 9.53 9.57 -7.57
C GLY A 514 9.80 10.95 -6.97
N GLU A 515 11.00 11.52 -7.23
CA GLU A 515 11.36 12.87 -6.77
C GLU A 515 10.39 13.94 -7.30
N GLU A 516 10.14 13.97 -8.60
CA GLU A 516 9.27 14.96 -9.25
C GLU A 516 7.82 14.83 -8.78
N VAL A 517 7.30 13.59 -8.67
CA VAL A 517 5.94 13.32 -8.20
C VAL A 517 5.74 13.80 -6.76
N VAL A 518 6.68 13.46 -5.87
CA VAL A 518 6.56 13.78 -4.44
C VAL A 518 6.77 15.28 -4.20
N ARG A 519 7.70 15.91 -4.92
CA ARG A 519 7.89 17.38 -4.92
C ARG A 519 6.61 18.09 -5.32
N THR A 520 6.03 17.69 -6.46
CA THR A 520 4.77 18.25 -6.97
C THR A 520 3.64 18.11 -5.96
N ALA A 521 3.49 16.93 -5.35
CA ALA A 521 2.47 16.69 -4.34
C ALA A 521 2.70 17.53 -3.06
N CYS A 522 3.94 17.70 -2.64
CA CYS A 522 4.31 18.49 -1.48
C CYS A 522 4.00 19.98 -1.67
N GLU A 523 4.45 20.54 -2.79
CA GLU A 523 4.22 21.94 -3.15
C GLU A 523 2.73 22.24 -3.35
N CYS A 524 1.98 21.29 -3.91
CA CYS A 524 0.53 21.42 -4.09
C CYS A 524 -0.19 21.76 -2.78
N VAL A 525 0.20 21.13 -1.67
CA VAL A 525 -0.39 21.38 -0.35
C VAL A 525 0.30 22.48 0.44
N GLY A 526 1.26 23.19 -0.16
CA GLY A 526 2.03 24.24 0.48
C GLY A 526 3.02 23.71 1.52
N GLY A 527 3.48 22.47 1.35
CA GLY A 527 4.60 21.92 2.12
C GLY A 527 5.95 22.39 1.57
N VAL A 528 6.99 22.12 2.34
CA VAL A 528 8.40 22.31 1.97
C VAL A 528 8.96 20.95 1.60
N PHE A 529 9.46 20.82 0.37
CA PHE A 529 10.14 19.63 -0.10
C PHE A 529 11.61 19.64 0.35
N THR A 530 12.17 18.48 0.65
CA THR A 530 13.60 18.34 1.00
C THR A 530 14.49 18.50 -0.21
N ASP A 531 15.69 19.05 -0.04
CA ASP A 531 16.69 19.13 -1.11
C ASP A 531 17.39 17.78 -1.35
N ASP A 532 17.42 16.91 -0.35
CA ASP A 532 17.98 15.56 -0.42
C ASP A 532 16.86 14.52 -0.43
N PHE A 533 16.46 14.10 -1.64
CA PHE A 533 15.34 13.19 -1.83
C PHE A 533 15.72 11.76 -1.45
N MET A 534 15.03 11.23 -0.44
CA MET A 534 15.23 9.87 0.04
C MET A 534 14.26 8.91 -0.65
N TYR A 535 14.82 7.90 -1.33
CA TYR A 535 14.07 6.76 -1.82
C TYR A 535 13.80 5.74 -0.69
N VAL A 536 12.78 4.91 -0.91
CA VAL A 536 12.46 3.78 -0.04
C VAL A 536 12.97 2.52 -0.72
N GLU A 537 14.18 2.09 -0.33
CA GLU A 537 14.86 0.91 -0.88
C GLU A 537 14.15 -0.39 -0.46
N ASP A 538 13.99 -0.56 0.86
CA ASP A 538 13.32 -1.68 1.50
C ASP A 538 11.84 -1.74 1.09
N SER A 539 11.20 -2.89 1.32
CA SER A 539 9.76 -2.96 1.14
C SER A 539 9.05 -1.96 2.06
N ALA A 540 8.18 -1.11 1.49
CA ALA A 540 7.32 -0.16 2.23
C ALA A 540 6.31 -0.83 3.19
N LYS A 541 6.39 -2.15 3.33
CA LYS A 541 5.74 -2.94 4.38
C LYS A 541 6.85 -3.73 5.08
N PRO A 542 7.24 -3.37 6.30
CA PRO A 542 8.23 -4.16 7.01
C PRO A 542 7.72 -5.61 7.14
N ASN A 543 8.61 -6.58 6.92
CA ASN A 543 8.32 -8.02 6.94
C ASN A 543 7.88 -8.57 8.31
N THR A 544 7.56 -7.70 9.27
CA THR A 544 7.16 -8.05 10.63
C THR A 544 5.80 -8.75 10.69
N LEU A 545 4.95 -8.59 9.67
CA LEU A 545 3.67 -9.28 9.57
C LEU A 545 3.68 -10.32 8.45
N LYS A 546 3.45 -11.60 8.79
CA LYS A 546 3.36 -12.73 7.83
C LYS A 546 2.44 -12.47 6.63
N VAL A 547 1.46 -11.57 6.77
CA VAL A 547 0.48 -11.18 5.74
C VAL A 547 1.12 -10.41 4.57
N HIS A 548 2.40 -10.02 4.66
CA HIS A 548 3.09 -9.21 3.66
C HIS A 548 4.30 -9.90 3.02
N LYS A 549 4.47 -11.21 3.20
CA LYS A 549 5.50 -11.96 2.45
C LYS A 549 5.27 -11.80 0.94
N GLY A 550 6.32 -11.40 0.22
CA GLY A 550 6.29 -11.17 -1.23
C GLY A 550 6.13 -9.70 -1.65
N SER A 551 6.26 -8.74 -0.74
CA SER A 551 6.31 -7.33 -1.12
C SER A 551 7.67 -6.96 -1.69
N ASN A 552 7.67 -6.47 -2.93
CA ASN A 552 8.89 -6.07 -3.63
C ASN A 552 9.53 -4.84 -2.97
N GLY A 553 10.86 -4.84 -2.89
CA GLY A 553 11.66 -3.62 -2.72
C GLY A 553 11.71 -2.81 -4.02
N LEU A 554 12.41 -1.67 -4.00
CA LEU A 554 12.51 -0.76 -5.15
C LEU A 554 12.99 -1.49 -6.42
N VAL A 555 14.12 -2.19 -6.33
CA VAL A 555 14.74 -2.90 -7.47
C VAL A 555 13.78 -3.92 -8.09
N GLN A 556 13.21 -4.79 -7.27
CA GLN A 556 12.28 -5.82 -7.76
C GLN A 556 11.00 -5.20 -8.34
N ALA A 557 10.56 -4.04 -7.84
CA ALA A 557 9.47 -3.29 -8.47
C ALA A 557 9.88 -2.73 -9.84
N MET A 558 11.07 -2.15 -9.97
CA MET A 558 11.58 -1.66 -11.26
C MET A 558 11.67 -2.80 -12.29
N VAL A 559 12.24 -3.95 -11.93
CA VAL A 559 12.33 -5.15 -12.80
C VAL A 559 10.95 -5.70 -13.16
N GLN A 560 9.99 -5.64 -12.24
CA GLN A 560 8.65 -6.17 -12.49
C GLN A 560 7.81 -5.25 -13.39
N TYR A 561 7.87 -3.94 -13.16
CA TYR A 561 6.97 -2.98 -13.79
C TYR A 561 7.61 -2.22 -14.96
N GLY A 562 8.93 -2.22 -15.09
CA GLY A 562 9.64 -1.64 -16.23
C GLY A 562 9.86 -2.60 -17.40
N ASP A 563 9.50 -3.89 -17.26
CA ASP A 563 9.64 -4.90 -18.31
C ASP A 563 8.33 -5.08 -19.11
N PRO A 564 8.28 -4.70 -20.40
CA PRO A 564 7.10 -4.83 -21.24
C PRO A 564 6.62 -6.27 -21.42
N ALA A 565 7.51 -7.25 -21.38
CA ALA A 565 7.15 -8.67 -21.52
C ALA A 565 6.38 -9.18 -20.30
N LYS A 566 6.63 -8.61 -19.11
CA LYS A 566 5.92 -8.99 -17.87
C LYS A 566 4.54 -8.37 -17.76
N ARG A 567 4.24 -7.32 -18.53
CA ARG A 567 2.99 -6.52 -18.44
C ARG A 567 1.72 -7.36 -18.56
N LEU A 568 1.71 -8.34 -19.47
CA LEU A 568 0.55 -9.18 -19.79
C LEU A 568 0.68 -10.61 -19.26
N THR A 569 1.61 -10.86 -18.33
CA THR A 569 1.80 -12.20 -17.74
C THR A 569 0.50 -12.69 -17.08
N GLY A 570 0.09 -13.92 -17.43
CA GLY A 570 -1.11 -14.58 -16.92
C GLY A 570 -2.41 -14.29 -17.69
N PHE A 571 -2.40 -13.35 -18.64
CA PHE A 571 -3.56 -13.07 -19.49
C PHE A 571 -3.69 -14.12 -20.60
N THR A 572 -4.91 -14.63 -20.78
CA THR A 572 -5.24 -15.44 -21.96
C THR A 572 -5.62 -14.57 -23.16
N GLU A 573 -5.65 -15.17 -24.35
CA GLU A 573 -6.15 -14.51 -25.55
C GLU A 573 -7.58 -13.96 -25.37
N ARG A 574 -8.45 -14.74 -24.71
CA ARG A 574 -9.83 -14.32 -24.39
C ARG A 574 -9.89 -13.14 -23.44
N ASP A 575 -8.99 -13.08 -22.46
CA ASP A 575 -8.89 -11.92 -21.57
C ASP A 575 -8.44 -10.68 -22.33
N MET A 576 -7.47 -10.81 -23.25
CA MET A 576 -6.99 -9.69 -24.07
C MET A 576 -8.09 -9.15 -24.99
N ILE A 577 -8.86 -10.03 -25.64
CA ILE A 577 -10.01 -9.64 -26.48
C ILE A 577 -11.08 -8.93 -25.64
N TYR A 578 -11.38 -9.45 -24.45
CA TYR A 578 -12.34 -8.79 -23.55
C TYR A 578 -11.81 -7.43 -23.08
N ALA A 579 -10.53 -7.36 -22.72
CA ALA A 579 -9.91 -6.13 -22.24
C ALA A 579 -9.93 -5.03 -23.29
N ASP A 580 -9.58 -5.31 -24.54
CA ASP A 580 -9.65 -4.32 -25.63
C ASP A 580 -11.05 -3.70 -25.78
N LYS A 581 -12.10 -4.52 -25.62
CA LYS A 581 -13.50 -4.10 -25.74
C LYS A 581 -14.02 -3.35 -24.52
N ALA A 582 -13.67 -3.81 -23.32
CA ALA A 582 -14.22 -3.31 -22.06
C ALA A 582 -13.38 -2.19 -21.41
N MET A 583 -12.15 -1.96 -21.86
CA MET A 583 -11.26 -0.94 -21.30
C MET A 583 -11.82 0.47 -21.48
N ASN A 584 -11.76 1.29 -20.42
CA ASN A 584 -12.07 2.71 -20.54
C ASN A 584 -10.91 3.45 -21.25
N LYS A 585 -11.06 3.65 -22.56
CA LYS A 585 -10.05 4.28 -23.42
C LYS A 585 -9.69 5.70 -22.98
N ALA A 586 -10.63 6.46 -22.41
CA ALA A 586 -10.36 7.81 -21.92
C ALA A 586 -9.42 7.82 -20.71
N LEU A 587 -9.57 6.85 -19.79
CA LEU A 587 -8.63 6.70 -18.67
C LEU A 587 -7.25 6.26 -19.17
N MET A 588 -7.20 5.32 -20.11
CA MET A 588 -5.92 4.87 -20.71
C MET A 588 -5.19 6.03 -21.37
N GLU A 589 -5.88 6.81 -22.21
CA GLU A 589 -5.31 7.98 -22.87
C GLU A 589 -4.86 9.05 -21.87
N LYS A 590 -5.73 9.41 -20.90
CA LYS A 590 -5.43 10.43 -19.90
C LYS A 590 -4.17 10.11 -19.09
N TYR A 591 -3.97 8.84 -18.75
CA TYR A 591 -2.83 8.38 -17.95
C TYR A 591 -1.73 7.71 -18.79
N GLY A 592 -1.74 7.91 -20.11
CA GLY A 592 -0.67 7.44 -21.00
C GLY A 592 -0.43 5.93 -20.99
N TYR A 593 -1.43 5.12 -20.64
CA TYR A 593 -1.32 3.66 -20.70
C TYR A 593 -1.68 3.15 -22.09
N ARG A 594 -0.94 2.18 -22.59
CA ARG A 594 -1.20 1.57 -23.91
C ARG A 594 -2.18 0.40 -23.80
N PRO A 595 -3.11 0.20 -24.75
CA PRO A 595 -3.87 -1.05 -24.82
C PRO A 595 -2.93 -2.26 -25.06
N PRO A 596 -3.42 -3.52 -24.95
CA PRO A 596 -2.65 -4.67 -25.34
C PRO A 596 -2.36 -4.58 -26.85
N PRO A 597 -1.26 -5.17 -27.34
CA PRO A 597 -1.07 -5.29 -28.78
C PRO A 597 -2.24 -6.10 -29.40
N PRO A 598 -2.68 -5.76 -30.62
CA PRO A 598 -3.69 -6.54 -31.31
C PRO A 598 -3.19 -7.97 -31.51
N LEU A 599 -4.09 -8.94 -31.41
CA LEU A 599 -3.76 -10.34 -31.59
C LEU A 599 -3.35 -10.61 -33.05
N VAL A 600 -2.26 -11.36 -33.23
CA VAL A 600 -1.73 -11.72 -34.55
C VAL A 600 -2.74 -12.66 -35.24
N GLY A 601 -3.60 -12.09 -36.09
CA GLY A 601 -4.62 -12.86 -36.83
C GLY A 601 -5.92 -12.11 -37.14
N GLU A 602 -6.19 -10.96 -36.53
CA GLU A 602 -7.41 -10.15 -36.81
C GLU A 602 -7.18 -8.97 -37.79
N GLN A 603 -6.05 -8.92 -38.51
CA GLN A 603 -5.76 -7.85 -39.49
C GLN A 603 -6.21 -8.14 -40.92
N GLU A 604 -7.02 -9.18 -41.17
CA GLU A 604 -7.55 -9.49 -42.51
C GLU A 604 -8.97 -8.98 -42.77
#